data_AF-X1SA45-F1
#
_entry.id   AF-X1SA45-F1
#
_cell.length_a   1.000
_cell.length_b   1.000
_cell.length_c   1.000
_cell.angle_alpha   90.00
_cell.angle_beta   90.00
_cell.angle_gamma   90.00
#
_symmetry.space_group_name_H-M   'P 1'
#
loop_
_entity.id
_entity.type
_entity.pdbx_description
1 polymer ?
#
loop_
_entity_poly.entity_id
_entity_poly.type
_entity_poly.pdbx_seq_one_letter_code
_entity_poly.pdbx_strand_id
1 'polypeptide(L)'
;MFVFRTHEAEPREVERKEIENAAYTMFGKDITLSPPRSILNHYHFHIKKTERSDAIYTIHKIKGETEMLLNTDEAYQLFMVVERTKKTKGDIAEVGVYKGGTAKLICEAKGDRPLHLFDTFEGIPRVDEIDAPRFHNGEFKSSFEKVKSYLQEYKNVYIPVSDCFLSE
;
A
#
# COMPACT_ATOMS: atom_id res chain seq x y z
N MET A 1 16.39 -4.70 -1.86
CA MET A 1 16.95 -3.35 -2.11
C MET A 1 16.51 -2.92 -3.50
N PHE A 2 15.46 -2.09 -3.60
CA PHE A 2 15.02 -1.49 -4.86
C PHE A 2 15.55 -0.06 -4.92
N VAL A 3 16.53 0.20 -5.79
CA VAL A 3 17.04 1.54 -6.06
C VAL A 3 16.34 2.06 -7.30
N PHE A 4 15.40 2.98 -7.14
CA PHE A 4 14.88 3.77 -8.24
C PHE A 4 15.51 5.17 -8.19
N ARG A 5 16.23 5.50 -9.26
CA ARG A 5 16.80 6.83 -9.47
C ARG A 5 15.65 7.79 -9.79
N THR A 6 15.24 8.61 -8.84
CA THR A 6 14.34 9.73 -9.12
C THR A 6 15.19 10.89 -9.63
N HIS A 7 15.12 11.18 -10.93
CA HIS A 7 15.25 12.58 -11.34
C HIS A 7 14.11 13.35 -10.65
N GLU A 8 14.37 14.59 -10.20
CA GLU A 8 13.32 15.48 -9.72
C GLU A 8 12.22 15.53 -10.79
N ALA A 9 11.15 14.78 -10.55
CA ALA A 9 10.06 14.67 -11.50
C ALA A 9 9.25 15.96 -11.37
N GLU A 10 9.29 16.80 -12.41
CA GLU A 10 8.30 17.88 -12.53
C GLU A 10 6.89 17.27 -12.37
N PRO A 11 5.97 17.92 -11.63
CA PRO A 11 4.62 17.41 -11.45
C PRO A 11 3.99 17.10 -12.81
N ARG A 12 3.41 15.91 -12.96
CA ARG A 12 2.76 15.52 -14.22
C ARG A 12 1.66 16.54 -14.52
N GLU A 13 1.45 16.87 -15.78
CA GLU A 13 0.58 17.97 -16.22
C GLU A 13 -0.83 17.97 -15.60
N VAL A 14 -1.36 16.77 -15.30
CA VAL A 14 -2.65 16.58 -14.61
C VAL A 14 -2.61 17.06 -13.16
N GLU A 15 -1.57 16.68 -12.42
CA GLU A 15 -1.31 17.06 -11.02
C GLU A 15 -1.06 18.58 -10.93
N ARG A 16 -0.40 19.14 -11.94
CA ARG A 16 -0.17 20.59 -12.08
C ARG A 16 -1.49 21.36 -12.22
N LYS A 17 -2.44 20.87 -13.04
CA LYS A 17 -3.76 21.48 -13.22
C LYS A 17 -4.62 21.41 -11.96
N GLU A 18 -4.55 20.32 -11.20
CA GLU A 18 -5.27 20.19 -9.93
C GLU A 18 -4.72 21.15 -8.87
N ILE A 19 -3.39 21.27 -8.76
CA ILE A 19 -2.72 22.24 -7.87
C ILE A 19 -3.03 23.68 -8.29
N GLU A 20 -2.98 23.98 -9.59
CA GLU A 20 -3.35 25.30 -10.12
C GLU A 20 -4.81 25.63 -9.78
N ASN A 21 -5.75 24.71 -10.03
CA ASN A 21 -7.18 24.92 -9.70
C ASN A 21 -7.44 25.11 -8.20
N ALA A 22 -6.74 24.36 -7.34
CA ALA A 22 -6.83 24.53 -5.89
C ALA A 22 -6.29 25.91 -5.45
N ALA A 23 -5.16 26.35 -6.01
CA ALA A 23 -4.61 27.68 -5.77
C ALA A 23 -5.58 28.78 -6.27
N TYR A 24 -6.15 28.65 -7.46
CA TYR A 24 -7.10 29.62 -8.01
C TYR A 24 -8.41 29.72 -7.20
N THR A 25 -8.85 28.62 -6.59
CA THR A 25 -10.04 28.61 -5.73
C THR A 25 -9.79 29.36 -4.42
N MET A 26 -8.56 29.32 -3.88
CA MET A 26 -8.18 30.03 -2.66
C MET A 26 -7.88 31.52 -2.87
N PHE A 27 -7.24 31.90 -3.98
CA PHE A 27 -6.82 33.29 -4.23
C PHE A 27 -7.77 34.10 -5.12
N GLY A 28 -8.84 33.48 -5.61
CA GLY A 28 -9.83 34.12 -6.48
C GLY A 28 -9.51 33.96 -7.97
N LYS A 29 -10.56 33.76 -8.78
CA LYS A 29 -10.49 33.52 -10.24
C LYS A 29 -10.05 34.73 -11.09
N ASP A 30 -9.90 35.91 -10.50
CA ASP A 30 -9.62 37.16 -11.25
C ASP A 30 -8.16 37.34 -11.68
N ILE A 31 -7.31 36.31 -11.48
CA ILE A 31 -5.90 36.37 -11.85
C ILE A 31 -5.71 35.57 -13.16
N THR A 32 -5.62 36.27 -14.29
CA THR A 32 -5.21 35.71 -15.59
C THR A 32 -3.72 35.29 -15.64
N LEU A 33 -3.00 35.47 -14.53
CA LEU A 33 -1.59 35.11 -14.37
C LEU A 33 -1.47 33.74 -13.72
N SER A 34 -0.59 32.88 -14.26
CA SER A 34 -0.21 31.62 -13.62
C SER A 34 0.35 31.90 -12.22
N PRO A 35 -0.01 31.13 -11.18
CA PRO A 35 0.53 31.33 -9.84
C PRO A 35 2.08 31.26 -9.87
N PRO A 36 2.79 32.10 -9.09
CA PRO A 36 4.24 32.04 -8.98
C PRO A 36 4.74 30.63 -8.65
N ARG A 37 5.87 30.23 -9.24
CA ARG A 37 6.47 28.88 -9.04
C ARG A 37 6.73 28.54 -7.56
N SER A 38 7.00 29.56 -6.73
CA SER A 38 7.15 29.42 -5.28
C SER A 38 5.86 28.98 -4.59
N ILE A 39 4.71 29.49 -5.03
CA ILE A 39 3.39 29.14 -4.50
C ILE A 39 3.08 27.69 -4.88
N LEU A 40 3.23 27.33 -6.17
CA LEU A 40 3.07 25.94 -6.65
C LEU A 40 3.92 24.94 -5.84
N ASN A 41 5.20 25.26 -5.59
CA ASN A 41 6.08 24.41 -4.80
C ASN A 41 5.62 24.29 -3.33
N HIS A 42 5.14 25.38 -2.75
CA HIS A 42 4.62 25.39 -1.38
C HIS A 42 3.36 24.53 -1.23
N TYR A 43 2.44 24.60 -2.20
CA TYR A 43 1.26 23.74 -2.23
C TYR A 43 1.62 22.27 -2.47
N HIS A 44 2.50 21.99 -3.42
CA HIS A 44 2.97 20.62 -3.67
C HIS A 44 3.63 20.00 -2.44
N PHE A 45 4.44 20.79 -1.73
CA PHE A 45 5.05 20.37 -0.47
C PHE A 45 3.99 20.07 0.59
N HIS A 46 2.98 20.93 0.72
CA HIS A 46 1.88 20.71 1.66
C HIS A 46 1.05 19.48 1.32
N ILE A 47 0.67 19.28 0.05
CA ILE A 47 -0.08 18.11 -0.40
C ILE A 47 0.69 16.83 -0.08
N LYS A 48 1.97 16.76 -0.47
CA LYS A 48 2.81 15.59 -0.16
C LYS A 48 3.00 15.36 1.34
N LYS A 49 3.06 16.43 2.13
CA LYS A 49 3.13 16.34 3.59
C LYS A 49 1.84 15.76 4.16
N THR A 50 0.69 16.19 3.65
CA THR A 50 -0.64 15.67 4.04
C THR A 50 -0.79 14.21 3.63
N GLU A 51 -0.50 13.84 2.37
CA GLU A 51 -0.55 12.45 1.89
C GLU A 51 0.33 11.51 2.72
N ARG A 52 1.56 11.96 3.05
CA ARG A 52 2.43 11.19 3.94
C ARG A 52 1.82 11.04 5.33
N SER A 53 1.25 12.10 5.89
CA SER A 53 0.60 12.06 7.20
C SER A 53 -0.57 11.08 7.22
N ASP A 54 -1.41 11.10 6.19
CA ASP A 54 -2.58 10.22 6.07
C ASP A 54 -2.17 8.76 5.92
N ALA A 55 -1.16 8.47 5.08
CA ALA A 55 -0.63 7.12 4.94
C ALA A 55 -0.07 6.59 6.27
N ILE A 56 0.69 7.41 7.01
CA ILE A 56 1.26 7.03 8.31
C ILE A 56 0.17 6.82 9.36
N TYR A 57 -0.87 7.66 9.37
CA TYR A 57 -2.04 7.47 10.22
C TYR A 57 -2.72 6.13 9.95
N THR A 58 -2.98 5.81 8.68
CA THR A 58 -3.56 4.53 8.25
C THR A 58 -2.70 3.34 8.69
N ILE A 59 -1.37 3.42 8.53
CA ILE A 59 -0.44 2.37 8.97
C ILE A 59 -0.54 2.14 10.48
N HIS A 60 -0.51 3.20 11.29
CA HIS A 60 -0.61 3.06 12.74
C HIS A 60 -1.98 2.53 13.18
N LYS A 61 -3.06 2.95 12.53
CA LYS A 61 -4.39 2.41 12.78
C LYS A 61 -4.42 0.90 12.56
N ILE A 62 -3.94 0.42 11.40
CA ILE A 62 -3.94 -1.01 11.07
C ILE A 62 -3.04 -1.79 12.04
N LYS A 63 -1.87 -1.26 12.40
CA LYS A 63 -0.97 -1.87 13.41
C LYS A 63 -1.59 -1.99 14.80
N GLY A 64 -2.58 -1.16 15.13
CA GLY A 64 -3.37 -1.26 16.35
C GLY A 64 -4.49 -2.31 16.28
N GLU A 65 -4.90 -2.72 15.08
CA GLU A 65 -5.99 -3.67 14.86
C GLU A 65 -5.49 -5.11 14.68
N THR A 66 -4.34 -5.29 14.02
CA THR A 66 -3.74 -6.59 13.72
C THR A 66 -2.22 -6.50 13.72
N GLU A 67 -1.55 -7.63 13.94
CA GLU A 67 -0.10 -7.67 13.89
C GLU A 67 0.37 -7.55 12.43
N MET A 68 1.34 -6.65 12.23
CA MET A 68 2.01 -6.41 10.96
C MET A 68 3.51 -6.41 11.20
N LEU A 69 4.22 -7.30 10.51
CA LEU A 69 5.67 -7.47 10.69
C LEU A 69 6.49 -6.35 10.04
N LEU A 70 5.93 -5.70 9.02
CA LEU A 70 6.58 -4.54 8.41
C LEU A 70 6.71 -3.41 9.41
N ASN A 71 7.88 -2.78 9.45
CA ASN A 71 8.04 -1.52 10.16
C ASN A 71 7.27 -0.39 9.42
N THR A 72 7.17 0.78 10.05
CA THR A 72 6.35 1.87 9.50
C THR A 72 6.89 2.39 8.15
N ASP A 73 8.21 2.38 7.95
CA ASP A 73 8.82 2.84 6.69
C ASP A 73 8.59 1.83 5.56
N GLU A 74 8.71 0.53 5.84
CA GLU A 74 8.40 -0.54 4.88
C GLU A 74 6.92 -0.53 4.48
N ALA A 75 6.02 -0.38 5.46
CA ALA A 75 4.59 -0.24 5.22
C ALA A 75 4.29 1.02 4.37
N TYR A 76 4.96 2.13 4.65
CA TYR A 76 4.83 3.34 3.85
C TYR A 76 5.32 3.14 2.41
N GLN A 77 6.45 2.45 2.22
CA GLN A 77 6.93 2.11 0.88
C GLN A 77 5.93 1.24 0.11
N LEU A 78 5.34 0.23 0.75
CA LEU A 78 4.30 -0.60 0.16
C LEU A 78 3.09 0.24 -0.27
N PHE A 79 2.56 1.05 0.65
CA PHE A 79 1.44 1.95 0.38
C PHE A 79 1.72 2.86 -0.83
N MET A 80 2.89 3.51 -0.84
CA MET A 80 3.27 4.41 -1.93
C MET A 80 3.47 3.69 -3.26
N VAL A 81 3.94 2.45 -3.28
CA VAL A 81 4.05 1.66 -4.51
C VAL A 81 2.66 1.34 -5.07
N VAL A 82 1.72 0.94 -4.22
CA VAL A 82 0.33 0.68 -4.65
C VAL A 82 -0.30 1.96 -5.20
N GLU A 83 -0.19 3.08 -4.48
CA GLU A 83 -0.67 4.40 -4.90
C GLU A 83 -0.08 4.83 -6.25
N ARG A 84 1.24 4.73 -6.41
CA ARG A 84 1.93 5.20 -7.63
C ARG A 84 1.67 4.31 -8.84
N THR A 85 1.28 3.06 -8.63
CA THR A 85 0.95 2.11 -9.71
C THR A 85 -0.54 2.07 -10.05
N LYS A 86 -1.38 2.95 -9.48
CA LYS A 86 -2.82 3.03 -9.80
C LYS A 86 -3.15 3.14 -11.30
N LYS A 87 -2.28 3.77 -12.09
CA LYS A 87 -2.46 3.92 -13.55
C LYS A 87 -1.94 2.73 -14.36
N THR A 88 -1.23 1.80 -13.72
CA THR A 88 -0.73 0.59 -14.36
C THR A 88 -1.84 -0.45 -14.38
N LYS A 89 -2.15 -0.99 -15.56
CA LYS A 89 -3.16 -2.06 -15.71
C LYS A 89 -2.67 -3.35 -15.05
N GLY A 90 -3.59 -4.08 -14.44
CA GLY A 90 -3.34 -5.39 -13.86
C GLY A 90 -3.70 -5.48 -12.38
N ASP A 91 -3.78 -6.71 -11.91
CA ASP A 91 -4.17 -7.06 -10.55
C ASP A 91 -2.97 -6.92 -9.59
N ILE A 92 -3.24 -7.04 -8.29
CA ILE A 92 -2.22 -7.11 -7.25
C ILE A 92 -2.25 -8.52 -6.66
N ALA A 93 -1.08 -9.08 -6.38
CA ALA A 93 -0.95 -10.33 -5.65
C ALA A 93 -0.03 -10.12 -4.44
N GLU A 94 -0.41 -10.69 -3.29
CA GLU A 94 0.42 -10.81 -2.10
C GLU A 94 0.63 -12.29 -1.79
N VAL A 95 1.89 -12.69 -1.58
CA VAL A 95 2.29 -14.06 -1.23
C VAL A 95 2.92 -14.01 0.16
N GLY A 96 2.29 -14.66 1.12
CA GLY A 96 2.53 -14.46 2.55
C GLY A 96 1.69 -13.29 3.08
N VAL A 97 0.49 -13.61 3.56
CA VAL A 97 -0.54 -12.68 4.05
C VAL A 97 -0.53 -12.57 5.57
N TYR A 98 -0.10 -13.64 6.25
CA TYR A 98 -0.06 -13.75 7.70
C TYR A 98 -1.40 -13.38 8.34
N LYS A 99 -1.46 -12.28 9.11
CA LYS A 99 -2.66 -11.78 9.80
C LYS A 99 -3.39 -10.69 9.04
N GLY A 100 -3.03 -10.45 7.77
CA GLY A 100 -3.75 -9.58 6.84
C GLY A 100 -3.53 -8.08 7.03
N GLY A 101 -2.57 -7.65 7.85
CA GLY A 101 -2.29 -6.22 8.06
C GLY A 101 -1.83 -5.52 6.78
N THR A 102 -0.87 -6.11 6.08
CA THR A 102 -0.37 -5.60 4.79
C THR A 102 -1.44 -5.68 3.70
N ALA A 103 -2.21 -6.77 3.65
CA ALA A 103 -3.36 -6.91 2.76
C ALA A 103 -4.38 -5.75 2.96
N LYS A 104 -4.71 -5.41 4.20
CA LYS A 104 -5.59 -4.26 4.50
C LYS A 104 -4.97 -2.95 4.03
N LEU A 105 -3.67 -2.75 4.27
CA LEU A 105 -2.97 -1.55 3.80
C LEU A 105 -2.97 -1.42 2.27
N ILE A 106 -2.84 -2.53 1.55
CA ILE A 106 -2.99 -2.56 0.09
C ILE A 106 -4.42 -2.20 -0.29
N CYS A 107 -5.44 -2.73 0.41
CA CYS A 107 -6.84 -2.38 0.16
C CYS A 107 -7.13 -0.88 0.31
N GLU A 108 -6.53 -0.21 1.30
CA GLU A 108 -6.65 1.24 1.49
C GLU A 108 -6.07 2.05 0.32
N ALA A 109 -5.10 1.49 -0.42
CA ALA A 109 -4.41 2.17 -1.52
C ALA A 109 -4.83 1.70 -2.93
N LYS A 110 -5.29 0.46 -3.10
CA LYS A 110 -5.46 -0.16 -4.44
C LYS A 110 -6.64 0.40 -5.24
N GLY A 111 -7.57 1.10 -4.59
CA GLY A 111 -8.88 1.44 -5.15
C GLY A 111 -9.66 0.18 -5.54
N ASP A 112 -10.17 0.14 -6.76
CA ASP A 112 -11.00 -0.98 -7.25
C ASP A 112 -10.19 -2.14 -7.84
N ARG A 113 -8.84 -2.05 -7.90
CA ARG A 113 -8.01 -3.12 -8.46
C ARG A 113 -8.22 -4.44 -7.70
N PRO A 114 -8.32 -5.58 -8.39
CA PRO A 114 -8.32 -6.90 -7.75
C PRO A 114 -7.06 -7.15 -6.92
N LEU A 115 -7.23 -7.70 -5.72
CA LEU A 115 -6.17 -8.17 -4.84
C LEU A 115 -6.32 -9.67 -4.60
N HIS A 116 -5.30 -10.44 -4.98
CA HIS A 116 -5.22 -11.88 -4.76
C HIS A 116 -4.26 -12.18 -3.62
N LEU A 117 -4.72 -12.91 -2.61
CA LEU A 117 -4.01 -13.17 -1.37
C LEU A 117 -3.66 -14.66 -1.26
N PHE A 118 -2.37 -14.98 -1.27
CA PHE A 118 -1.87 -16.35 -1.22
C PHE A 118 -1.14 -16.60 0.09
N ASP A 119 -1.67 -17.49 0.92
CA ASP A 119 -1.03 -17.95 2.15
C ASP A 119 -1.45 -19.39 2.44
N THR A 120 -0.58 -20.17 3.06
CA THR A 120 -0.92 -21.52 3.54
C THR A 120 -1.77 -21.45 4.80
N PHE A 121 -1.67 -20.36 5.57
CA PHE A 121 -2.17 -20.15 6.93
C PHE A 121 -1.66 -21.18 7.95
N GLU A 122 -0.77 -22.09 7.55
CA GLU A 122 -0.17 -23.14 8.38
C GLU A 122 1.18 -22.72 8.98
N GLY A 123 1.74 -21.60 8.50
CA GLY A 123 3.07 -21.13 8.85
C GLY A 123 4.16 -21.82 8.03
N ILE A 124 5.42 -21.62 8.41
CA ILE A 124 6.57 -22.24 7.73
C ILE A 124 6.56 -23.76 8.01
N PRO A 125 6.39 -24.63 7.00
CA PRO A 125 6.18 -26.07 7.24
C PRO A 125 7.46 -26.79 7.68
N ARG A 126 8.60 -26.42 7.09
CA ARG A 126 9.92 -26.98 7.41
C ARG A 126 10.98 -25.91 7.26
N VAL A 127 11.82 -25.80 8.27
CA VAL A 127 12.99 -24.93 8.30
C VAL A 127 14.23 -25.80 8.08
N ASP A 128 15.03 -25.46 7.06
CA ASP A 128 16.32 -26.10 6.82
C ASP A 128 17.42 -25.48 7.72
N GLU A 129 18.57 -26.15 7.85
CA GLU A 129 19.66 -25.72 8.75
C GLU A 129 20.14 -24.28 8.49
N ILE A 130 20.09 -23.83 7.23
CA ILE A 130 20.44 -22.45 6.84
C ILE A 130 19.45 -21.41 7.36
N ASP A 131 18.20 -21.81 7.59
CA ASP A 131 17.09 -20.95 8.01
C ASP A 131 16.85 -21.01 9.53
N ALA A 132 17.31 -22.08 10.19
CA ALA A 132 17.15 -22.34 11.62
C ALA A 132 17.65 -21.22 12.56
N PRO A 133 18.68 -20.42 12.23
CA PRO A 133 19.06 -19.27 13.07
C PRO A 133 18.02 -18.14 13.10
N ARG A 134 17.07 -18.13 12.15
CA ARG A 134 16.11 -17.03 11.96
C ARG A 134 14.66 -17.47 12.04
N PHE A 135 14.37 -18.72 11.68
CA PHE A 135 13.02 -19.23 11.59
C PHE A 135 12.85 -20.53 12.37
N HIS A 136 11.60 -20.82 12.76
CA HIS A 136 11.23 -22.11 13.33
C HIS A 136 9.97 -22.68 12.66
N ASN A 137 9.79 -24.00 12.76
CA ASN A 137 8.63 -24.67 12.18
C ASN A 137 7.32 -24.12 12.77
N GLY A 138 6.35 -23.83 11.91
CA GLY A 138 5.06 -23.25 12.28
C GLY A 138 5.10 -21.74 12.57
N GLU A 139 6.25 -21.09 12.42
CA GLU A 139 6.33 -19.62 12.53
C GLU A 139 5.44 -18.96 11.46
N PHE A 140 4.86 -17.82 11.81
CA PHE A 140 3.86 -17.10 11.00
C PHE A 140 2.56 -17.86 10.73
N LYS A 141 2.26 -18.90 11.50
CA LYS A 141 0.94 -19.53 11.46
C LYS A 141 -0.17 -18.51 11.79
N SER A 142 -1.22 -18.52 10.99
CA SER A 142 -2.36 -17.62 11.15
C SER A 142 -3.67 -18.36 10.86
N SER A 143 -4.74 -17.64 10.49
CA SER A 143 -6.06 -18.24 10.27
C SER A 143 -6.74 -17.60 9.08
N PHE A 144 -7.06 -18.43 8.10
CA PHE A 144 -7.83 -18.06 6.92
C PHE A 144 -9.13 -17.33 7.30
N GLU A 145 -9.93 -17.92 8.20
CA GLU A 145 -11.22 -17.34 8.61
C GLU A 145 -11.07 -15.97 9.28
N LYS A 146 -10.02 -15.78 10.10
CA LYS A 146 -9.75 -14.48 10.72
C LYS A 146 -9.38 -13.43 9.68
N VAL A 147 -8.50 -13.76 8.72
CA VAL A 147 -8.11 -12.83 7.66
C VAL A 147 -9.28 -12.52 6.73
N LYS A 148 -10.06 -13.54 6.33
CA LYS A 148 -11.26 -13.38 5.52
C LYS A 148 -12.27 -12.45 6.19
N SER A 149 -12.55 -12.67 7.47
CA SER A 149 -13.44 -11.79 8.25
C SER A 149 -12.86 -10.38 8.40
N TYR A 150 -11.56 -10.25 8.66
CA TYR A 150 -10.90 -8.96 8.82
C TYR A 150 -10.95 -8.09 7.55
N LEU A 151 -10.97 -8.71 6.37
CA LEU A 151 -10.98 -8.03 5.08
C LEU A 151 -12.37 -8.01 4.40
N GLN A 152 -13.43 -8.49 5.07
CA GLN A 152 -14.75 -8.72 4.46
C GLN A 152 -15.42 -7.45 3.87
N GLU A 153 -15.10 -6.28 4.41
CA GLU A 153 -15.65 -5.00 3.95
C GLU A 153 -15.01 -4.52 2.63
N TYR A 154 -13.88 -5.11 2.22
CA TYR A 154 -13.17 -4.71 1.01
C TYR A 154 -13.65 -5.50 -0.21
N LYS A 155 -13.93 -4.76 -1.29
CA LYS A 155 -14.31 -5.33 -2.57
C LYS A 155 -13.07 -5.78 -3.35
N ASN A 156 -13.29 -6.75 -4.24
CA ASN A 156 -12.29 -7.30 -5.16
C ASN A 156 -11.06 -7.84 -4.40
N VAL A 157 -11.30 -8.54 -3.30
CA VAL A 157 -10.28 -9.28 -2.54
C VAL A 157 -10.58 -10.77 -2.67
N TYR A 158 -9.59 -11.52 -3.13
CA TYR A 158 -9.71 -12.94 -3.41
C TYR A 158 -8.68 -13.71 -2.60
N ILE A 159 -9.15 -14.65 -1.77
CA ILE A 159 -8.30 -15.56 -1.01
C ILE A 159 -8.62 -16.97 -1.52
N PRO A 160 -7.90 -17.47 -2.55
CA PRO A 160 -8.10 -18.82 -3.03
C PRO A 160 -7.83 -19.81 -1.89
N VAL A 161 -8.82 -20.65 -1.58
CA VAL A 161 -8.61 -21.77 -0.67
C VAL A 161 -7.72 -22.77 -1.39
N SER A 162 -6.64 -23.18 -0.73
CA SER A 162 -5.70 -24.16 -1.25
C SER A 162 -6.31 -25.56 -1.27
N ASP A 163 -7.20 -25.84 -2.24
CA ASP A 163 -7.35 -27.21 -2.76
C ASP A 163 -6.19 -27.56 -3.71
N CYS A 164 -5.29 -26.59 -4.01
CA CYS A 164 -4.28 -26.66 -5.06
C CYS A 164 -2.95 -27.35 -4.70
N PHE A 165 -2.82 -28.04 -3.56
CA PHE A 165 -1.59 -28.79 -3.23
C PHE A 165 -1.81 -30.29 -2.98
N LEU A 166 -3.01 -30.81 -3.24
CA LEU A 166 -3.29 -32.25 -3.23
C LEU A 166 -3.64 -32.74 -4.63
N SER A 167 -2.65 -32.74 -5.52
CA SER A 167 -2.57 -33.70 -6.63
C SER A 167 -1.15 -33.73 -7.18
N GLU A 168 -0.36 -34.67 -6.67
CA GLU A 168 0.32 -35.75 -7.42
C GLU A 168 1.02 -36.70 -6.44
#